data_AF-A0A536T2C4-F1
#
_entry.id   AF-A0A536T2C4-F1
#
_cell.length_a   1.000
_cell.length_b   1.000
_cell.length_c   1.000
_cell.angle_alpha   90.00
_cell.angle_beta   90.00
_cell.angle_gamma   90.00
#
_symmetry.space_group_name_H-M   'P 1'
#
loop_
_entity.id
_entity.type
_entity.pdbx_description
1 polymer ?
#
loop_
_entity_poly.entity_id
_entity_poly.type
_entity_poly.pdbx_seq_one_letter_code
_entity_poly.pdbx_strand_id
1 'polypeptide(L)' 'GGLGGCPFAPGATGNICTEDLVHMLQSMGYDTGVDLDKLLAASRRLGEIVAHDLPGQVVKAGKSTDLHPIPKELERTP' A
#
# COMPACT_ATOMS: atom_id res chain seq x y z
N GLY A 1 3.43 0.09 6.08
CA GLY A 1 3.65 -1.28 5.59
C GLY A 1 3.77 -2.33 6.68
N GLY A 2 2.81 -2.44 7.60
CA GLY A 2 2.63 -3.64 8.44
C GLY A 2 3.82 -4.10 9.29
N LEU A 3 4.59 -3.15 9.85
CA LEU A 3 5.69 -3.45 10.75
C LEU A 3 5.21 -4.04 12.08
N GLY A 4 6.12 -4.72 12.77
CA GLY A 4 5.93 -5.28 14.10
C GLY A 4 6.06 -6.80 14.09
N GLY A 5 5.65 -7.39 15.21
CA GLY A 5 5.80 -8.81 15.50
C GLY A 5 6.11 -8.97 16.99
N CYS A 6 5.69 -10.10 17.57
CA CYS A 6 5.97 -10.39 18.97
C CYS A 6 7.22 -11.27 19.07
N PRO A 7 8.28 -10.86 19.79
CA PRO A 7 9.49 -11.67 19.95
C PRO A 7 9.24 -12.97 20.74
N PHE A 8 8.13 -13.04 21.49
CA PHE A 8 7.76 -14.19 22.31
C PHE A 8 6.79 -15.15 21.63
N ALA A 9 6.23 -14.79 20.48
CA ALA A 9 5.29 -15.62 19.74
C ALA A 9 5.84 -15.88 18.33
N PRO A 10 6.51 -17.03 18.09
CA PRO A 10 7.04 -17.38 16.79
C PRO A 10 5.96 -17.32 15.70
N GLY A 11 6.22 -16.57 14.63
CA GLY A 11 5.29 -16.42 13.52
C GLY A 11 4.16 -15.39 13.73
N ALA A 12 4.15 -14.68 14.86
CA ALA A 12 3.24 -13.53 15.01
C ALA A 12 3.54 -12.49 13.94
N THR A 13 2.52 -12.16 13.14
CA THR A 13 2.62 -11.15 12.08
C THR A 13 2.77 -9.75 12.67
N GLY A 14 3.21 -8.81 11.84
CA GLY A 14 3.18 -7.39 12.18
C GLY A 14 1.75 -6.85 12.31
N ASN A 15 1.68 -5.53 12.54
CA ASN A 15 0.40 -4.83 12.61
C ASN A 15 -0.29 -4.76 11.25
N ILE A 16 -1.55 -4.34 11.26
CA ILE A 16 -2.25 -3.94 10.04
C ILE A 16 -1.45 -2.85 9.31
N CYS A 17 -1.40 -2.92 7.97
CA CYS A 17 -0.75 -1.91 7.15
C CYS A 17 -1.59 -0.64 7.16
N THR A 18 -1.05 0.45 7.71
CA THR A 18 -1.75 1.75 7.79
C THR A 18 -2.20 2.25 6.42
N GLU A 19 -1.38 2.09 5.38
CA GLU A 19 -1.71 2.50 4.03
C GLU A 19 -2.86 1.69 3.42
N ASP A 20 -2.93 0.39 3.72
CA ASP A 20 -4.01 -0.48 3.24
C ASP A 20 -5.32 -0.13 3.95
N LEU A 21 -5.26 0.13 5.26
CA LEU A 21 -6.40 0.59 6.06
C LEU A 21 -6.92 1.95 5.57
N VAL A 22 -6.04 2.92 5.38
CA VAL A 22 -6.41 4.28 4.94
C VAL A 22 -7.02 4.22 3.54
N HIS A 23 -6.41 3.49 2.61
CA HIS A 23 -6.95 3.31 1.26
C HIS A 23 -8.34 2.67 1.29
N MET A 24 -8.55 1.63 2.10
CA MET A 24 -9.87 1.00 2.28
C MET A 24 -10.90 2.00 2.81
N LEU A 25 -10.60 2.70 3.90
CA LEU A 25 -11.53 3.66 4.52
C LEU A 25 -11.88 4.81 3.57
N GLN A 26 -10.89 5.39 2.90
CA GLN A 26 -11.11 6.45 1.91
C GLN A 26 -11.93 5.95 0.71
N SER A 27 -11.67 4.71 0.24
CA SER A 27 -12.46 4.09 -0.83
C SER A 27 -13.92 3.82 -0.43
N MET A 28 -14.18 3.64 0.86
CA MET A 28 -15.53 3.52 1.43
C MET A 28 -16.20 4.89 1.70
N GLY A 29 -15.51 6.00 1.44
CA GLY A 29 -16.03 7.36 1.63
C GLY A 29 -15.82 7.95 3.02
N TYR A 30 -14.99 7.34 3.87
CA TYR A 30 -14.64 7.91 5.17
C TYR A 30 -13.48 8.89 5.08
N ASP A 31 -13.62 10.04 5.73
CA ASP A 31 -12.51 10.96 5.97
C ASP A 31 -11.63 10.42 7.09
N THR A 32 -10.36 10.18 6.76
CA THR A 32 -9.34 9.69 7.70
C THR A 32 -8.41 10.81 8.18
N GLY A 33 -8.46 12.00 7.57
CA GLY A 33 -7.50 13.09 7.80
C GLY A 33 -6.07 12.79 7.33
N VAL A 34 -5.85 11.67 6.64
CA VAL A 34 -4.51 11.20 6.21
C VAL A 34 -4.30 11.44 4.72
N ASP A 35 -3.17 12.03 4.37
CA ASP A 35 -2.69 12.10 2.98
C ASP A 35 -2.09 10.74 2.58
N LEU A 36 -2.85 9.98 1.78
CA LEU A 36 -2.46 8.64 1.37
C LEU A 36 -1.20 8.63 0.50
N ASP A 37 -0.99 9.63 -0.36
CA ASP A 37 0.18 9.67 -1.24
C ASP A 37 1.47 9.90 -0.45
N LYS A 38 1.42 10.78 0.56
CA LYS A 38 2.55 10.94 1.50
C LYS A 38 2.80 9.68 2.32
N LEU A 39 1.74 9.00 2.76
CA LEU A 39 1.87 7.75 3.51
C LEU A 39 2.50 6.63 2.66
N LEU A 40 2.12 6.51 1.39
CA LEU A 40 2.72 5.54 0.47
C LEU A 40 4.20 5.85 0.20
N ALA A 41 4.57 7.12 0.04
CA ALA A 41 5.96 7.53 -0.10
C ALA A 41 6.79 7.16 1.15
N ALA A 42 6.24 7.38 2.35
CA ALA A 42 6.88 6.98 3.60
C ALA A 42 7.02 5.46 3.71
N SER A 43 5.99 4.69 3.32
CA SER A 43 6.02 3.22 3.35
C SER A 43 7.07 2.63 2.40
N ARG A 44 7.25 3.20 1.20
CA ARG A 44 8.33 2.80 0.27
C ARG A 44 9.71 3.00 0.89
N ARG A 45 9.96 4.20 1.42
CA ARG A 45 11.23 4.53 2.09
C ARG A 45 11.48 3.65 3.32
N LEU A 46 10.42 3.24 4.01
CA LEU A 46 10.55 2.38 5.18
C LEU A 46 11.14 1.01 4.84
N GLY A 47 10.73 0.41 3.72
CA GLY A 47 11.30 -0.86 3.24
C GLY A 47 12.81 -0.78 3.01
N GLU A 48 13.28 0.34 2.47
CA GLU A 48 14.71 0.62 2.29
C GLU A 48 15.45 0.71 3.62
N ILE A 49 14.84 1.34 4.64
CA ILE A 49 15.44 1.54 5.97
C ILE A 49 15.57 0.22 6.73
N VAL A 50 14.54 -0.61 6.70
CA VAL A 50 14.53 -1.89 7.43
C VAL A 50 15.22 -3.02 6.66
N ALA A 51 15.64 -2.75 5.42
CA ALA A 51 16.34 -3.68 4.53
C ALA A 51 15.57 -5.01 4.29
N HIS A 52 14.25 -4.94 4.31
CA HIS A 52 13.39 -6.07 3.95
C HIS A 52 12.06 -5.58 3.35
N ASP A 53 11.42 -6.45 2.57
CA ASP A 53 10.11 -6.17 2.01
C ASP A 53 9.06 -5.99 3.09
N LEU A 54 8.15 -5.05 2.85
CA LEU A 54 7.00 -4.80 3.71
C LEU A 54 5.76 -5.51 3.15
N PRO A 55 4.83 -6.00 4.00
CA PRO A 55 3.64 -6.72 3.57
C PRO A 55 2.54 -5.85 2.91
N GLY A 56 2.67 -4.51 2.95
CA GLY A 56 1.65 -3.59 2.43
C GLY A 56 1.30 -3.86 0.97
N GLN A 57 0.01 -3.91 0.64
CA GLN A 57 -0.45 -4.24 -0.71
C GLN A 57 -0.60 -2.98 -1.57
N VAL A 58 -1.16 -1.90 -1.02
CA VAL A 58 -1.35 -0.65 -1.77
C VAL A 58 -0.02 0.00 -2.13
N VAL A 59 1.01 -0.14 -1.29
CA VAL A 59 2.37 0.34 -1.63
C VAL A 59 3.01 -0.41 -2.79
N LYS A 60 2.63 -1.68 -3.01
CA LYS A 60 3.13 -2.54 -4.10
C LYS A 60 2.30 -2.37 -5.38
N ALA A 61 0.98 -2.36 -5.25
CA ALA A 61 0.05 -2.35 -6.37
C ALA A 61 -0.29 -0.94 -6.87
N GLY A 62 -0.20 0.07 -6.01
CA GLY A 62 -0.79 1.39 -6.26
C GLY A 62 -2.22 1.49 -5.71
N LYS A 63 -2.78 2.71 -5.78
CA LYS A 63 -4.18 2.98 -5.45
C LYS A 63 -5.09 2.36 -6.51
N SER A 64 -6.34 2.07 -6.15
CA SER A 64 -7.37 1.63 -7.11
C SER A 64 -7.62 2.61 -8.26
N THR A 65 -7.22 3.88 -8.10
CA THR A 65 -7.31 4.94 -9.10
C THR A 65 -6.05 5.12 -9.93
N ASP A 66 -4.99 4.37 -9.65
CA ASP A 66 -3.75 4.38 -10.43
C ASP A 66 -3.96 3.52 -11.68
N LEU A 67 -4.56 4.10 -12.71
CA LEU A 67 -4.88 3.42 -13.97
C LEU A 67 -3.63 3.20 -14.82
N HIS A 68 -3.64 2.13 -15.61
CA HIS A 68 -2.60 1.80 -16.58
C HIS A 68 -3.05 2.11 -18.01
N PRO A 69 -2.10 2.44 -18.92
CA PRO A 69 -2.43 2.64 -20.33
C PRO A 69 -3.01 1.37 -20.94
N ILE A 70 -3.87 1.56 -21.95
CA ILE A 70 -4.41 0.45 -22.73
C ILE A 70 -3.25 -0.23 -23.47
N PRO A 71 -3.16 -1.58 -23.47
CA PRO A 71 -2.18 -2.30 -24.28
C PRO A 71 -2.29 -1.91 -25.76
N LYS A 72 -1.15 -1.75 -26.44
CA LYS A 72 -1.09 -1.27 -27.83
C LYS A 72 -1.89 -2.15 -28.79
N GLU A 73 -2.00 -3.44 -28.48
CA GLU A 73 -2.73 -4.43 -29.26
C GLU A 73 -4.25 -4.24 -29.21
N LEU A 74 -4.74 -3.51 -28.20
CA LEU A 74 -6.15 -3.20 -27.96
C LEU A 74 -6.51 -1.75 -28.29
N GLU A 75 -5.52 -0.94 -28.70
CA GLU A 75 -5.79 0.39 -29.26
C GLU A 75 -6.61 0.19 -30.54
N ARG A 76 -7.91 0.48 -30.46
CA ARG A 76 -8.79 0.46 -31.63
C ARG A 76 -8.19 1.38 -32.69
N THR A 77 -7.69 0.76 -33.76
CA THR A 77 -7.38 1.49 -34.99
C THR A 77 -8.67 2.17 -35.45
N PRO A 78 -8.64 3.46 -35.81
CA PRO A 78 -9.83 4.22 -36.19
C PRO A 78 -10.63 3.58 -37.33
#